data_AF-A0A6B1GHK7-F1
#
_entry.id   AF-A0A6B1GHK7-F1
#
_cell.length_a   1.000
_cell.length_b   1.000
_cell.length_c   1.000
_cell.angle_alpha   90.00
_cell.angle_beta   90.00
_cell.angle_gamma   90.00
#
_symmetry.space_group_name_H-M   'P 1'
#
loop_
_entity.id
_entity.type
_entity.pdbx_description
1 polymer ?
#
loop_
_entity_poly.entity_id
_entity_poly.type
_entity_poly.pdbx_seq_one_letter_code
_entity_poly.pdbx_strand_id
1 'polypeptide(L)'
;MSLTGGGAAYRDGQGRTRCRRCDKIVYAGEEEAQAAADAARAERVLLRAYREPACGYWHLTSRAELPLQAQQEERAREREKAQGRGYQPILLALVVVVVVAAAVSAFLLDRLGGDEPDPTPPVAATPAVATRVPTPVATPAPAAT
;
A
#
# COMPACT_ATOMS: atom_id res chain seq x y z
N MET A 1 -24.94 20.84 24.44
CA MET A 1 -24.88 19.82 23.38
C MET A 1 -25.15 18.47 24.01
N SER A 2 -26.35 17.92 23.78
CA SER A 2 -26.84 16.68 24.40
C SER A 2 -26.21 15.45 23.75
N LEU A 3 -25.58 14.58 24.52
CA LEU A 3 -25.08 13.28 24.07
C LEU A 3 -26.15 12.20 24.31
N THR A 4 -27.16 12.18 23.44
CA THR A 4 -28.08 11.05 23.30
C THR A 4 -27.48 10.05 22.30
N GLY A 5 -26.46 9.33 22.76
CA GLY A 5 -25.94 8.11 22.11
C GLY A 5 -26.22 6.94 23.04
N GLY A 6 -27.48 6.49 23.07
CA GLY A 6 -27.97 5.49 24.02
C GLY A 6 -27.40 4.09 23.77
N GLY A 7 -27.11 3.41 24.88
CA GLY A 7 -26.90 1.97 24.94
C GLY A 7 -25.43 1.56 25.08
N ALA A 8 -24.97 0.91 26.14
CA ALA A 8 -25.73 0.33 27.24
C ALA A 8 -24.73 -0.03 28.35
N ALA A 9 -24.84 0.63 29.49
CA ALA A 9 -24.30 0.06 30.71
C ALA A 9 -25.35 -0.89 31.33
N TYR A 10 -24.90 -1.91 32.04
CA TYR A 10 -25.77 -2.81 32.79
C TYR A 10 -25.22 -2.96 34.21
N ARG A 11 -26.09 -3.29 35.17
CA ARG A 11 -25.68 -3.57 36.55
C ARG A 11 -25.40 -5.07 36.68
N ASP A 12 -24.21 -5.43 37.17
CA ASP A 12 -23.86 -6.82 37.44
C ASP A 12 -24.47 -7.31 38.77
N GLY A 13 -24.34 -8.61 39.06
CA GLY A 13 -24.82 -9.21 40.31
C GLY A 13 -24.12 -8.70 41.58
N GLN A 14 -23.06 -7.89 41.44
CA GLN A 14 -22.32 -7.25 42.53
C GLN A 14 -22.69 -5.76 42.67
N GLY A 15 -23.70 -5.29 41.92
CA GLY A 15 -24.19 -3.91 41.98
C GLY A 15 -23.36 -2.90 41.19
N ARG A 16 -22.32 -3.34 40.46
CA ARG A 16 -21.44 -2.45 39.69
C ARG A 16 -21.98 -2.22 38.29
N THR A 17 -21.71 -1.05 37.76
CA THR A 17 -22.09 -0.67 36.40
C THR A 17 -21.02 -1.11 35.40
N ARG A 18 -21.39 -1.85 34.36
CA ARG A 18 -20.47 -2.40 33.34
C ARG A 18 -20.91 -2.01 31.94
N CYS A 19 -19.96 -1.74 31.04
CA CYS A 19 -20.24 -1.45 29.64
C CYS A 19 -20.62 -2.73 28.89
N ARG A 20 -21.77 -2.78 28.20
CA ARG A 20 -22.18 -3.95 27.41
C ARG A 20 -21.23 -4.29 26.25
N ARG A 21 -20.45 -3.32 25.75
CA ARG A 21 -19.56 -3.53 24.59
C ARG A 21 -18.25 -4.22 24.96
N CYS A 22 -17.64 -3.83 26.07
CA CYS A 22 -16.31 -4.31 26.47
C CYS A 22 -16.30 -5.03 27.83
N ASP A 23 -17.46 -5.14 28.49
CA ASP A 23 -17.66 -5.77 29.79
C ASP A 23 -16.83 -5.19 30.95
N LYS A 24 -16.20 -4.02 30.74
CA LYS A 24 -15.43 -3.33 31.78
C LYS A 24 -16.34 -2.55 32.73
N ILE A 25 -15.91 -2.44 33.98
CA ILE A 25 -16.54 -1.53 34.96
C ILE A 25 -16.45 -0.10 34.39
N VAL A 26 -17.57 0.62 34.50
CA VAL A 26 -17.69 1.99 34.04
C VAL A 26 -18.33 2.88 35.10
N TYR A 27 -17.98 4.16 35.03
CA TYR A 27 -18.42 5.18 35.96
C TYR A 27 -19.23 6.25 35.20
N ALA A 28 -20.23 6.82 35.86
CA ALA A 28 -21.11 7.80 35.25
C ALA A 28 -20.43 9.17 35.15
N GLY A 29 -19.59 9.51 36.13
CA GLY A 29 -18.88 10.77 36.22
C GLY A 29 -17.36 10.62 36.28
N GLU A 30 -16.68 11.73 35.97
CA GLU A 30 -15.22 11.83 36.07
C GLU A 30 -14.74 11.69 37.51
N GLU A 31 -15.37 12.39 38.43
CA GLU A 31 -15.02 12.37 39.86
C GLU A 31 -15.12 10.95 40.46
N GLU A 32 -16.17 10.21 40.11
CA GLU A 32 -16.38 8.84 40.56
C GLU A 32 -15.29 7.90 40.01
N ALA A 33 -14.94 8.05 38.73
CA ALA A 33 -13.86 7.29 38.11
C ALA A 33 -12.50 7.64 38.72
N GLN A 34 -12.25 8.91 39.00
CA GLN A 34 -11.00 9.37 39.60
C GLN A 34 -10.85 8.86 41.03
N ALA A 35 -11.91 8.91 41.84
CA ALA A 35 -11.91 8.33 43.18
C ALA A 35 -11.62 6.83 43.17
N ALA A 36 -12.14 6.08 42.19
CA ALA A 36 -11.83 4.67 42.02
C ALA A 36 -10.38 4.42 41.57
N ALA A 37 -9.82 5.29 40.73
CA ALA A 37 -8.41 5.25 40.36
C ALA A 37 -7.50 5.49 41.58
N ASP A 38 -7.85 6.46 42.42
CA ASP A 38 -7.11 6.81 43.63
C ASP A 38 -7.21 5.70 44.70
N ALA A 39 -8.37 5.04 44.82
CA ALA A 39 -8.54 3.86 45.66
C ALA A 39 -7.65 2.69 45.20
N ALA A 40 -7.60 2.42 43.90
CA ALA A 40 -6.72 1.40 43.34
C ALA A 40 -5.22 1.73 43.59
N ARG A 41 -4.86 3.02 43.59
CA ARG A 41 -3.51 3.48 43.92
C ARG A 41 -3.14 3.18 45.37
N ALA A 42 -4.08 3.28 46.31
CA ALA A 42 -3.85 2.87 47.70
C ALA A 42 -3.50 1.37 47.81
N GLU A 43 -4.04 0.56 46.91
CA GLU A 43 -3.72 -0.86 46.74
C GLU A 43 -2.47 -1.13 45.87
N ARG A 44 -1.69 -0.09 45.55
CA ARG A 44 -0.48 -0.13 44.69
C ARG A 44 -0.76 -0.49 43.23
N VAL A 45 -1.99 -0.31 42.75
CA VAL A 45 -2.36 -0.47 41.33
C VAL A 45 -2.52 0.91 40.69
N LEU A 46 -1.70 1.21 39.67
CA LEU A 46 -1.79 2.46 38.94
C LEU A 46 -2.87 2.37 37.87
N LEU A 47 -4.04 2.94 38.16
CA LEU A 47 -5.13 3.10 37.22
C LEU A 47 -5.35 4.58 36.92
N ARG A 48 -5.89 4.89 35.74
CA ARG A 48 -6.29 6.24 35.34
C ARG A 48 -7.70 6.24 34.79
N ALA A 49 -8.48 7.26 35.15
CA ALA A 49 -9.77 7.56 34.56
C ALA A 49 -9.62 8.18 33.16
N TYR A 50 -10.37 7.69 32.19
CA TYR A 50 -10.49 8.31 30.87
C TYR A 50 -11.91 8.11 30.33
N ARG A 51 -12.35 9.04 29.48
CA ARG A 51 -13.66 8.96 28.84
C ARG A 51 -13.55 8.25 27.50
N GLU A 52 -14.24 7.12 27.36
CA GLU A 52 -14.23 6.35 26.13
C GLU A 52 -15.24 6.92 25.13
N PRO A 53 -14.81 7.35 23.92
CA PRO A 53 -15.70 7.99 22.95
C PRO A 53 -16.82 7.07 22.45
N ALA A 54 -16.54 5.77 22.37
CA ALA A 54 -17.45 4.79 21.78
C ALA A 54 -18.67 4.46 22.65
N CYS A 55 -18.53 4.46 23.97
CA CYS A 55 -19.61 4.16 24.91
C CYS A 55 -20.06 5.40 25.71
N GLY A 56 -19.27 6.47 25.72
CA GLY A 56 -19.57 7.72 26.42
C GLY A 56 -19.36 7.71 27.94
N TYR A 57 -19.01 6.56 28.52
CA TYR A 57 -18.75 6.38 29.94
C TYR A 57 -17.27 6.55 30.31
N TRP A 58 -17.01 6.73 31.61
CA TRP A 58 -15.67 6.77 32.16
C TRP A 58 -15.17 5.36 32.47
N HIS A 59 -13.96 5.07 32.02
CA HIS A 59 -13.28 3.79 32.20
C HIS A 59 -11.98 3.97 32.98
N LEU A 60 -11.51 2.89 33.58
CA LEU A 60 -10.16 2.80 34.15
C LEU A 60 -9.22 2.05 33.19
N THR A 61 -7.98 2.54 33.08
CA THR A 61 -6.91 1.86 32.34
C THR A 61 -5.63 1.82 33.18
N SER A 62 -4.90 0.72 33.11
CA SER A 62 -3.57 0.56 33.72
C SER A 62 -2.43 1.06 32.83
N ARG A 63 -2.75 1.49 31.59
CA ARG A 63 -1.76 2.12 30.71
C ARG A 63 -1.43 3.48 31.29
N ALA A 64 -0.24 3.61 31.87
CA ALA A 64 0.37 4.90 32.19
C ALA A 64 0.27 5.82 30.97
N GLU A 65 0.13 7.14 31.18
CA GLU A 65 0.33 8.08 30.08
C GLU A 65 1.72 7.85 29.51
N LEU A 66 1.77 7.23 28.33
CA LEU A 66 2.94 7.35 27.47
C LEU A 66 3.13 8.86 27.26
N PRO A 67 4.36 9.39 27.47
CA PRO A 67 4.70 10.75 27.07
C PRO A 67 4.17 10.99 25.66
N LEU A 68 3.71 12.21 25.36
CA LEU A 68 3.08 12.52 24.08
C LEU A 68 3.90 12.02 22.87
N GLN A 69 5.23 12.05 22.99
CA GLN A 69 6.19 11.47 22.03
C GLN A 69 6.02 9.96 21.83
N ALA A 70 5.93 9.18 22.90
CA ALA A 70 5.75 7.73 22.79
C ALA A 70 4.37 7.35 22.23
N GLN A 71 3.33 8.17 22.47
CA GLN A 71 2.04 8.01 21.77
C GLN A 71 2.15 8.33 20.27
N GLN A 72 2.93 9.34 19.90
CA GLN A 72 3.17 9.69 18.50
C GLN A 72 3.96 8.60 17.78
N GLU A 73 4.99 8.04 18.43
CA GLU A 73 5.76 6.91 17.91
C GLU A 73 4.93 5.65 17.74
N GLU A 74 4.05 5.34 18.70
CA GLU A 74 3.15 4.18 18.58
C GLU A 74 2.14 4.37 17.43
N ARG A 75 1.54 5.56 17.31
CA ARG A 75 0.67 5.90 16.17
C ARG A 75 1.42 5.87 14.83
N ALA A 76 2.68 6.29 14.80
CA ALA A 76 3.52 6.22 13.61
C ALA A 76 3.80 4.76 13.23
N ARG A 77 4.14 3.90 14.20
CA ARG A 77 4.32 2.46 13.99
C ARG A 77 3.04 1.75 13.54
N GLU A 78 1.89 2.13 14.08
CA GLU A 78 0.60 1.58 13.64
C GLU A 78 0.26 2.01 12.21
N ARG A 79 0.54 3.27 11.83
CA ARG A 79 0.40 3.75 10.45
C ARG A 79 1.32 3.01 9.49
N GLU A 80 2.57 2.78 9.88
CA GLU A 80 3.54 2.02 9.08
C GLU A 80 3.08 0.57 8.87
N LYS A 81 2.60 -0.09 9.93
CA LYS A 81 1.99 -1.44 9.84
C LYS A 81 0.74 -1.46 8.94
N ALA A 82 -0.08 -0.42 9.00
CA ALA A 82 -1.26 -0.30 8.14
C ALA A 82 -0.88 -0.07 6.67
N GLN A 83 0.16 0.72 6.42
CA GLN A 83 0.65 1.03 5.07
C GLN A 83 1.34 -0.18 4.41
N GLY A 84 2.13 -0.95 5.16
CA GLY A 84 2.81 -2.14 4.64
C GLY A 84 1.88 -3.26 4.16
N ARG A 85 0.65 -3.35 4.69
CA ARG A 85 -0.33 -4.37 4.30
C ARG A 85 -1.06 -4.09 2.97
N GLY A 86 -1.16 -2.82 2.57
CA GLY A 86 -1.96 -2.43 1.41
C GLY A 86 -1.23 -2.54 0.07
N TYR A 87 0.07 -2.21 0.04
CA TYR A 87 0.84 -2.14 -1.21
C TYR A 87 1.36 -3.49 -1.69
N GLN A 88 1.62 -4.42 -0.77
CA GLN A 88 2.18 -5.72 -1.12
C GLN A 88 1.27 -6.57 -2.06
N PRO A 89 -0.05 -6.71 -1.82
CA PRO A 89 -0.90 -7.49 -2.73
C PRO A 89 -1.05 -6.82 -4.10
N ILE A 90 -1.04 -5.49 -4.17
CA ILE A 90 -1.19 -4.74 -5.44
C ILE A 90 0.07 -4.88 -6.30
N LEU A 91 1.26 -4.72 -5.70
CA LEU A 91 2.53 -4.91 -6.42
C LEU A 91 2.67 -6.35 -6.92
N LEU A 92 2.32 -7.35 -6.10
CA LEU A 92 2.35 -8.75 -6.52
C LEU A 92 1.41 -9.00 -7.71
N ALA A 93 0.18 -8.47 -7.66
CA ALA A 93 -0.79 -8.61 -8.75
C ALA A 93 -0.28 -7.97 -10.05
N LEU A 94 0.32 -6.78 -9.98
CA LEU A 94 0.92 -6.13 -11.16
C LEU A 94 2.07 -6.95 -11.76
N VAL A 95 2.98 -7.47 -10.93
CA VAL A 95 4.08 -8.33 -11.39
C VAL A 95 3.53 -9.58 -12.09
N VAL A 96 2.52 -10.23 -11.52
CA VAL A 96 1.86 -11.39 -12.13
C VAL A 96 1.26 -11.04 -13.49
N VAL A 97 0.54 -9.92 -13.59
CA VAL A 97 -0.05 -9.47 -14.88
C VAL A 97 1.02 -9.25 -15.94
N VAL A 98 2.13 -8.59 -15.58
CA VAL A 98 3.24 -8.34 -16.52
C VAL A 98 3.88 -9.64 -16.99
N VAL A 99 4.15 -10.59 -16.08
CA VAL A 99 4.74 -11.89 -16.43
C VAL A 99 3.82 -12.71 -17.32
N VAL A 100 2.51 -12.76 -17.00
CA VAL A 100 1.52 -13.46 -17.81
C VAL A 100 1.40 -12.82 -19.19
N ALA A 101 1.34 -11.50 -19.28
CA ALA A 101 1.27 -10.80 -20.56
C ALA A 101 2.50 -11.06 -21.44
N ALA A 102 3.69 -11.08 -20.84
CA ALA A 102 4.93 -11.41 -21.54
C ALA A 102 4.92 -12.86 -22.06
N ALA A 103 4.50 -13.82 -21.23
CA ALA A 103 4.40 -15.23 -21.63
C ALA A 103 3.37 -15.44 -22.76
N VAL A 104 2.21 -14.80 -22.68
CA VAL A 104 1.18 -14.85 -23.72
C VAL A 104 1.69 -14.21 -25.02
N SER A 105 2.40 -13.08 -24.93
CA SER A 105 2.97 -12.41 -26.10
C SER A 105 4.04 -13.27 -26.79
N ALA A 106 4.92 -13.91 -26.02
CA ALA A 106 5.92 -14.83 -26.55
C ALA A 106 5.26 -16.04 -27.23
N PHE A 107 4.23 -16.62 -26.61
CA PHE A 107 3.47 -17.73 -27.18
C PHE A 107 2.74 -17.34 -28.47
N LEU A 108 2.16 -16.14 -28.54
CA LEU A 108 1.49 -15.64 -29.73
C LEU A 108 2.48 -15.34 -30.87
N LEU A 109 3.64 -14.77 -30.56
CA LEU A 109 4.70 -14.54 -31.55
C LEU A 109 5.26 -15.85 -32.11
N ASP A 110 5.46 -16.86 -31.27
CA ASP A 110 5.87 -18.21 -31.70
C ASP A 110 4.83 -18.87 -32.61
N ARG A 111 3.53 -18.67 -32.32
CA ARG A 111 2.43 -19.21 -33.15
C ARG A 111 2.16 -18.43 -34.44
N LEU A 112 2.51 -17.14 -34.49
CA LEU A 112 2.31 -16.27 -35.66
C LEU A 112 3.58 -16.13 -36.52
N GLY A 113 4.75 -16.55 -36.03
CA GLY A 113 6.04 -16.43 -36.72
C GLY A 113 6.41 -17.60 -37.64
N GLY A 114 5.47 -18.48 -37.97
CA GLY A 114 5.69 -19.64 -38.84
C GLY A 114 5.42 -19.36 -40.32
N ASP A 115 6.13 -18.41 -40.92
CA ASP A 115 6.35 -18.39 -42.38
C ASP A 115 7.82 -18.07 -42.62
N GLU A 116 8.61 -19.15 -42.71
CA GLU A 116 9.98 -19.14 -43.19
C GLU A 116 9.97 -18.59 -44.63
N PRO A 117 10.74 -17.53 -44.95
CA PRO A 117 10.79 -17.04 -46.33
C PRO A 117 11.49 -18.07 -47.21
N ASP A 118 10.71 -18.65 -48.12
CA ASP A 118 11.15 -19.54 -49.20
C ASP A 118 12.31 -18.90 -49.98
N PRO A 119 13.51 -19.52 -50.05
CA PRO A 119 14.60 -19.01 -50.87
C PRO A 119 14.23 -19.18 -52.35
N THR A 120 13.69 -18.12 -52.93
CA THR A 120 13.39 -18.05 -54.36
C THR A 120 14.69 -18.24 -55.16
N PRO A 121 14.80 -19.25 -56.04
CA PRO A 121 15.97 -19.38 -56.90
C PRO A 121 16.03 -18.22 -57.92
N PRO A 122 17.23 -17.71 -58.27
CA PRO A 122 17.33 -16.56 -59.16
C PRO A 122 17.03 -16.97 -60.60
N VAL A 123 15.91 -16.49 -61.15
CA VAL A 123 15.64 -16.58 -62.59
C VAL A 123 16.34 -15.42 -63.30
N ALA A 124 17.15 -15.79 -64.27
CA ALA A 124 18.01 -14.95 -65.05
C ALA A 124 17.29 -13.95 -65.98
N ALA A 125 17.99 -12.85 -66.21
CA ALA A 125 18.05 -12.04 -67.43
C ALA A 125 16.90 -11.08 -67.77
N THR A 126 17.20 -9.78 -67.71
CA THR A 126 16.74 -8.80 -68.70
C THR A 126 17.84 -7.74 -68.88
N PRO A 127 18.27 -7.42 -70.12
CA PRO A 127 19.43 -6.56 -70.34
C PRO A 127 19.11 -5.10 -70.03
N ALA A 128 19.91 -4.46 -69.17
CA ALA A 128 19.87 -3.03 -68.96
C ALA A 128 20.43 -2.31 -70.20
N VAL A 129 19.57 -1.56 -70.88
CA VAL A 129 19.93 -0.65 -71.97
C VAL A 129 20.88 0.42 -71.43
N ALA A 130 22.08 0.47 -72.01
CA ALA A 130 23.13 1.42 -71.64
C ALA A 130 22.80 2.83 -72.16
N THR A 131 22.29 3.71 -71.30
CA THR A 131 22.24 5.15 -71.59
C THR A 131 23.60 5.76 -71.24
N ARG A 132 24.44 5.99 -72.25
CA ARG A 132 25.73 6.69 -72.12
C ARG A 132 25.50 8.17 -71.80
N VAL A 133 26.03 8.63 -70.68
CA VAL A 133 26.22 10.06 -70.37
C VAL A 133 27.67 10.42 -70.71
N PRO A 134 27.94 11.45 -71.54
CA PRO A 134 29.31 11.86 -71.83
C PRO A 134 29.93 12.60 -70.63
N THR A 135 31.08 12.12 -70.17
CA THR A 135 31.91 12.80 -69.15
C THR A 135 32.93 13.70 -69.86
N PRO A 136 33.11 14.96 -69.44
CA PRO A 136 34.14 15.84 -70.01
C PRO A 136 35.55 15.37 -69.60
N VAL A 137 36.45 15.30 -70.58
CA VAL A 137 37.89 15.01 -70.42
C VAL A 137 38.58 16.21 -69.78
N ALA A 138 39.20 15.99 -68.61
CA ALA A 138 40.21 16.89 -68.06
C ALA A 138 41.60 16.45 -68.54
N THR A 139 42.29 17.36 -69.20
CA THR A 139 43.65 17.22 -69.75
C THR A 139 44.71 17.08 -68.63
N PRO A 140 45.70 16.18 -68.74
CA PRO A 140 46.75 16.02 -67.75
C PRO A 140 47.84 17.10 -67.86
N ALA A 141 48.34 17.53 -66.69
CA ALA A 141 49.50 18.38 -66.52
C ALA A 141 50.81 17.62 -66.85
N PRO A 142 51.83 18.28 -67.45
CA PRO A 142 53.17 17.71 -67.50
C PRO A 142 53.93 17.97 -66.19
N ALA A 143 54.51 16.90 -65.66
CA ALA A 143 55.60 16.93 -64.71
C ALA A 143 56.88 17.40 -65.43
N ALA A 144 57.64 18.29 -64.78
CA ALA A 144 59.04 18.51 -65.14
C ALA A 144 59.85 18.69 -63.84
N THR A 145 60.79 17.76 -63.75
CA THR A 145 61.98 17.54 -62.91
C THR A 145 62.63 18.74 -62.25
#